data_AF-A0A4Y2RSD3-F1
#
_entry.id   AF-A0A4Y2RSD3-F1
#
_cell.length_a   1.000
_cell.length_b   1.000
_cell.length_c   1.000
_cell.angle_alpha   90.00
_cell.angle_beta   90.00
_cell.angle_gamma   90.00
#
_symmetry.space_group_name_H-M   'P 1'
#
loop_
_entity.id
_entity.type
_entity.pdbx_description
1 polymer ?
#
loop_
_entity_poly.entity_id
_entity_poly.type
_entity_poly.pdbx_seq_one_letter_code
_entity_poly.pdbx_strand_id
1 'polypeptide(L)'
;MILSVCDEGLDKLANIGDKIGETAADASVMGEVKTTPSLNMLETRVEQLTNQVQHLSRDLTRQRGRNRGSNSRSRARSVSDPNNTNCWYDTRFANKAGKCVKPCSFLENFKDRQM
;
A
#
# COMPACT_ATOMS: atom_id res chain seq x y z
N MET A 1 -43.43 -64.84 37.71
CA MET A 1 -43.87 -64.25 36.43
C MET A 1 -43.66 -62.74 36.48
N ILE A 2 -42.40 -62.29 36.48
CA ILE A 2 -42.01 -60.86 36.53
C ILE A 2 -40.85 -60.62 35.55
N LEU A 3 -40.00 -61.63 35.32
CA LEU A 3 -38.89 -61.62 34.37
C LEU A 3 -39.31 -61.23 32.93
N SER A 4 -40.44 -61.74 32.43
CA SER A 4 -40.89 -61.48 31.05
C SER A 4 -41.34 -60.02 30.80
N VAL A 5 -41.84 -59.33 31.83
CA VAL A 5 -42.32 -57.94 31.69
C VAL A 5 -41.13 -56.96 31.73
N CYS A 6 -40.02 -57.35 32.36
CA CYS A 6 -38.80 -56.55 32.40
C CYS A 6 -37.97 -56.68 31.11
N ASP A 7 -38.01 -57.84 30.43
CA ASP A 7 -37.30 -58.09 29.17
C ASP A 7 -37.71 -57.08 28.08
N GLU A 8 -39.02 -56.88 27.92
CA GLU A 8 -39.58 -55.95 26.93
C GLU A 8 -39.16 -54.49 27.15
N GLY A 9 -38.82 -54.10 28.39
CA GLY A 9 -38.34 -52.76 28.72
C GLY A 9 -36.84 -52.59 28.46
N LEU A 10 -36.05 -53.63 28.75
CA LEU A 10 -34.62 -53.65 28.51
C LEU A 10 -34.29 -53.72 27.01
N ASP A 11 -35.02 -54.52 26.24
CA ASP A 11 -34.86 -54.61 24.79
C ASP A 11 -35.15 -53.27 24.09
N LYS A 12 -36.14 -52.52 24.59
CA LYS A 12 -36.44 -51.17 24.09
C LYS A 12 -35.32 -50.18 24.42
N LEU A 13 -34.75 -50.28 25.63
CA LEU A 13 -33.64 -49.42 26.04
C LEU A 13 -32.37 -49.73 25.24
N ALA A 14 -32.07 -51.01 25.00
CA ALA A 14 -30.96 -51.46 24.18
C ALA A 14 -31.09 -50.92 22.74
N ASN A 15 -32.28 -51.07 22.13
CA ASN A 15 -32.56 -50.51 20.80
C ASN A 15 -32.40 -48.98 20.72
N ILE A 16 -32.75 -48.25 21.79
CA ILE A 16 -32.52 -46.79 21.86
C ILE A 16 -31.02 -46.49 21.98
N GLY A 17 -30.29 -47.26 22.79
CA GLY A 17 -28.83 -47.15 22.95
C GLY A 17 -28.08 -47.37 21.64
N ASP A 18 -28.43 -48.43 20.90
CA ASP A 18 -27.82 -48.75 19.60
C ASP A 18 -28.10 -47.64 18.58
N LYS A 19 -29.34 -47.13 18.53
CA LYS A 19 -29.74 -46.04 17.64
C LYS A 19 -29.04 -44.72 17.96
N ILE A 20 -28.80 -44.42 19.23
CA ILE A 20 -27.97 -43.26 19.64
C ILE A 20 -26.52 -43.48 19.20
N GLY A 21 -25.97 -44.69 19.35
CA GLY A 21 -24.63 -45.03 18.88
C GLY A 21 -24.46 -44.81 17.37
N GLU A 22 -25.40 -45.31 16.57
CA GLU A 22 -25.43 -45.13 15.12
C GLU A 22 -25.56 -43.65 14.71
N THR A 23 -26.51 -42.93 15.30
CA THR A 23 -26.70 -41.49 14.99
C THR A 23 -25.57 -40.62 15.50
N ALA A 24 -24.90 -40.98 16.60
CA ALA A 24 -23.73 -40.27 17.10
C ALA A 24 -22.49 -40.53 16.25
N ALA A 25 -22.33 -41.74 15.71
CA ALA A 25 -21.29 -42.05 14.74
C ALA A 25 -21.50 -41.23 13.44
N ASP A 26 -22.74 -41.13 12.95
CA ASP A 26 -23.09 -40.28 11.81
C ASP A 26 -22.95 -38.77 12.13
N ALA A 27 -23.25 -38.36 13.37
CA ALA A 27 -23.05 -36.98 13.82
C ALA A 27 -21.57 -36.61 14.00
N SER A 28 -20.71 -37.57 14.31
CA SER A 28 -19.25 -37.36 14.34
C SER A 28 -18.71 -37.05 12.94
N VAL A 29 -19.35 -37.56 11.89
CA VAL A 29 -19.05 -37.20 10.48
C VAL A 29 -19.59 -35.81 10.13
N MET A 30 -20.64 -35.33 10.80
CA MET A 30 -21.15 -33.96 10.66
C MET A 30 -20.33 -32.91 11.44
N GLY A 31 -19.60 -33.33 12.49
CA GLY A 31 -18.71 -32.47 13.27
C GLY A 31 -17.39 -32.14 12.58
N GLU A 32 -16.97 -32.94 11.61
CA GLU A 32 -15.91 -32.58 10.66
C GLU A 32 -16.53 -31.80 9.50
N VAL A 33 -17.01 -30.59 9.80
CA VAL A 33 -17.28 -29.59 8.78
C VAL A 33 -16.02 -29.51 7.94
N LYS A 34 -16.17 -29.89 6.66
CA LYS A 34 -15.24 -29.76 5.54
C LYS A 34 -14.60 -28.36 5.50
N THR A 35 -13.64 -28.10 6.39
CA THR A 35 -12.86 -26.86 6.50
C THR A 35 -11.54 -26.95 5.74
N THR A 36 -11.25 -28.12 5.16
CA THR A 36 -10.06 -28.34 4.32
C THR A 36 -10.08 -27.57 2.99
N PRO A 37 -11.18 -27.43 2.23
CA PRO A 37 -11.15 -26.63 1.00
C PRO A 37 -11.02 -25.12 1.28
N SER A 38 -11.54 -24.64 2.41
CA SER A 38 -11.47 -23.21 2.76
C SER A 38 -10.10 -22.80 3.28
N LEU A 39 -9.36 -23.69 3.97
CA LEU A 39 -8.02 -23.40 4.49
C LEU A 39 -7.02 -23.14 3.35
N ASN A 40 -6.99 -24.00 2.33
CA ASN A 40 -6.12 -23.81 1.16
C ASN A 40 -6.44 -22.52 0.39
N MET A 41 -7.73 -22.17 0.26
CA MET A 41 -8.13 -20.89 -0.32
C MET A 41 -7.67 -19.72 0.55
N LEU A 42 -7.75 -19.84 1.87
CA LEU A 42 -7.30 -18.82 2.80
C LEU A 42 -5.78 -18.63 2.72
N GLU A 43 -5.00 -19.72 2.70
CA GLU A 43 -3.55 -19.69 2.54
C GLU A 43 -3.15 -19.00 1.23
N THR A 44 -3.81 -19.35 0.13
CA THR A 44 -3.59 -18.70 -1.17
C THR A 44 -3.89 -17.19 -1.11
N ARG A 45 -4.96 -16.79 -0.42
CA ARG A 45 -5.31 -15.36 -0.25
C ARG A 45 -4.31 -14.63 0.63
N VAL A 46 -3.83 -15.26 1.70
CA VAL A 46 -2.80 -14.70 2.58
C VAL A 46 -1.48 -14.53 1.83
N GLU A 47 -1.09 -15.50 1.00
CA GLU A 47 0.12 -15.41 0.18
C GLU A 47 -0.01 -14.30 -0.86
N GLN A 48 -1.15 -14.19 -1.55
CA GLN A 48 -1.43 -13.10 -2.49
C GLN A 48 -1.34 -11.73 -1.82
N LEU A 49 -1.95 -11.57 -0.63
CA LEU A 49 -1.90 -10.31 0.12
C LEU A 49 -0.48 -9.99 0.58
N THR A 50 0.27 -10.99 1.05
CA THR A 50 1.67 -10.83 1.48
C THR A 50 2.54 -10.35 0.32
N ASN A 51 2.36 -10.94 -0.86
CA ASN A 51 3.06 -10.51 -2.08
C ASN A 51 2.70 -9.07 -2.46
N GLN A 52 1.42 -8.70 -2.43
CA GLN A 52 0.98 -7.32 -2.71
C GLN A 52 1.60 -6.31 -1.73
N VAL A 53 1.62 -6.62 -0.43
CA VAL A 53 2.23 -5.76 0.59
C VAL A 53 3.74 -5.61 0.36
N GLN A 54 4.45 -6.70 0.03
CA GLN A 54 5.87 -6.64 -0.30
C GLN A 54 6.14 -5.76 -1.53
N HIS A 55 5.34 -5.90 -2.58
CA HIS A 55 5.44 -5.06 -3.78
C HIS A 55 5.23 -3.58 -3.45
N LEU A 56 4.16 -3.24 -2.74
CA LEU A 56 3.86 -1.86 -2.33
C LEU A 56 4.96 -1.25 -1.45
N SER A 57 5.51 -2.03 -0.51
CA SER A 57 6.61 -1.61 0.35
C SER A 57 7.88 -1.29 -0.45
N ARG A 58 8.22 -2.12 -1.44
CA ARG A 58 9.35 -1.90 -2.34
C ARG A 58 9.15 -0.65 -3.21
N ASP A 59 7.96 -0.45 -3.73
CA ASP A 59 7.65 0.72 -4.56
C ASP A 59 7.70 2.02 -3.76
N LEU A 60 7.14 2.04 -2.54
CA LEU A 60 7.24 3.18 -1.64
C LEU A 60 8.69 3.53 -1.31
N THR A 61 9.52 2.50 -1.06
CA THR A 61 10.96 2.69 -0.79
C THR A 61 11.69 3.28 -2.00
N ARG A 62 11.39 2.79 -3.21
CA ARG A 62 11.97 3.33 -4.47
C ARG A 62 11.53 4.76 -4.75
N GLN A 63 10.26 5.09 -4.52
CA GLN A 63 9.74 6.45 -4.69
C GLN A 63 10.40 7.44 -3.73
N ARG A 64 10.59 7.05 -2.45
CA ARG A 64 11.32 7.87 -1.47
C ARG A 64 12.79 8.09 -1.84
N GLY A 65 13.44 7.11 -2.46
CA GLY A 65 14.81 7.24 -2.98
C GLY A 65 14.90 8.19 -4.18
N ARG A 66 13.95 8.12 -5.12
CA ARG A 66 13.93 8.98 -6.32
C ARG A 66 13.67 10.45 -6.00
N ASN A 67 12.82 10.75 -5.01
CA ASN A 67 12.58 12.13 -4.59
C ASN A 67 13.77 12.77 -3.86
N ARG A 68 14.74 11.98 -3.39
CA ARG A 68 15.99 12.49 -2.80
C ARG A 68 17.13 12.65 -3.82
N GLY A 69 17.02 12.01 -4.99
CA GLY A 69 18.04 12.03 -6.05
C GLY A 69 17.84 13.12 -7.11
N SER A 70 16.63 13.68 -7.24
CA SER A 70 16.31 14.70 -8.26
C SER A 70 16.52 16.14 -7.78
N ASN A 71 17.49 16.37 -6.89
CA ASN A 71 18.10 17.69 -6.72
C ASN A 71 19.31 17.84 -7.65
N SER A 72 19.28 17.20 -8.82
CA SER A 72 20.07 17.67 -9.95
C SER A 72 19.53 19.04 -10.29
N ARG A 73 20.24 20.05 -9.79
CA ARG A 73 20.13 21.46 -10.11
C ARG A 73 20.30 21.65 -11.62
N SER A 74 19.35 21.19 -12.43
CA SER A 74 19.08 21.75 -13.73
C SER A 74 18.55 23.15 -13.45
N ARG A 75 19.48 24.06 -13.12
CA ARG A 75 19.31 25.45 -13.47
C ARG A 75 19.04 25.38 -14.96
N ALA A 76 17.76 25.40 -15.34
CA ALA A 76 17.39 25.68 -16.71
C ALA A 76 18.22 26.91 -17.05
N ARG A 77 19.15 26.75 -18.01
CA ARG A 77 19.80 27.92 -18.58
C ARG A 77 18.63 28.73 -19.08
N SER A 78 18.32 29.81 -18.38
CA SER A 78 17.31 30.77 -18.81
C SER A 78 17.65 31.04 -20.26
N VAL A 79 16.77 30.61 -21.15
CA VAL A 79 16.87 30.91 -22.58
C VAL A 79 16.92 32.42 -22.59
N SER A 80 18.13 32.97 -22.80
CA SER A 80 18.33 34.40 -22.89
C SER A 80 17.47 34.83 -24.06
N ASP A 81 16.42 35.60 -23.76
CA ASP A 81 15.62 36.27 -24.78
C ASP A 81 16.61 36.92 -25.76
N PRO A 82 16.56 36.62 -27.07
CA PRO A 82 17.50 37.17 -28.05
C PRO A 82 17.55 38.70 -28.06
N ASN A 83 16.50 39.36 -27.55
CA ASN A 83 16.41 40.81 -27.41
C ASN A 83 16.95 41.33 -26.06
N ASN A 84 17.22 40.45 -25.11
CA ASN A 84 17.73 40.80 -23.79
C ASN A 84 19.26 40.80 -23.79
N THR A 85 19.84 41.93 -24.19
CA THR A 85 21.29 42.21 -24.14
C THR A 85 21.79 42.54 -22.72
N ASN A 86 21.04 42.18 -21.68
CA ASN A 86 21.47 42.38 -20.30
C ASN A 86 22.52 41.34 -19.91
N CYS A 87 23.54 41.77 -19.18
CA CYS A 87 24.61 40.86 -18.79
C CYS A 87 24.14 39.93 -17.66
N TRP A 88 24.91 38.85 -17.42
CA TRP A 88 24.61 37.91 -16.34
C TRP A 88 24.48 38.59 -14.97
N TYR A 89 25.26 39.65 -14.72
CA TYR A 89 25.21 40.38 -13.46
C TYR A 89 23.89 41.13 -13.29
N ASP A 90 23.38 41.81 -14.32
CA ASP A 90 22.08 42.51 -14.24
C ASP A 90 20.92 41.53 -14.18
N THR A 91 21.02 40.40 -14.86
CA THR A 91 20.01 39.32 -14.77
C THR A 91 19.89 38.77 -13.35
N ARG A 92 21.01 38.75 -12.61
CA ARG A 92 21.07 38.18 -11.26
C ARG A 92 20.88 39.20 -10.13
N PHE A 93 21.36 40.42 -10.33
CA PHE A 93 21.46 41.45 -9.29
C PHE A 93 20.69 42.74 -9.64
N ALA A 94 20.17 42.87 -10.87
CA ALA A 94 19.52 44.08 -11.39
C ALA A 94 20.36 45.33 -11.07
N ASN A 95 19.75 46.39 -10.54
CA ASN A 95 20.41 47.66 -10.19
C ASN A 95 21.56 47.51 -9.16
N LYS A 96 21.74 46.34 -8.53
CA LYS A 96 22.84 46.07 -7.59
C LYS A 96 24.07 45.43 -8.25
N ALA A 97 24.13 45.38 -9.59
CA ALA A 97 25.22 44.78 -10.32
C ALA A 97 26.50 45.65 -10.32
N GLY A 98 27.40 45.43 -9.35
CA GLY A 98 28.66 46.18 -9.25
C GLY A 98 29.77 45.76 -10.24
N LYS A 99 29.53 44.77 -11.10
CA LYS A 99 30.53 44.20 -12.04
C LYS A 99 30.01 44.08 -13.48
N CYS A 100 29.03 44.91 -13.86
CA CYS A 100 28.56 44.97 -15.25
C CYS A 100 29.68 45.45 -16.19
N VAL A 101 29.88 44.79 -17.33
CA VAL A 101 30.90 45.12 -18.33
C VAL A 101 30.18 45.52 -19.63
N LYS A 102 30.62 46.63 -20.25
CA LYS A 102 30.05 47.15 -21.50
C LYS A 102 30.51 46.31 -22.71
N PRO A 103 29.66 46.12 -23.73
CA PRO A 103 28.35 46.76 -23.93
C PRO A 103 27.21 45.97 -23.25
N CYS A 104 26.48 46.61 -22.34
CA CYS A 104 25.27 46.06 -21.72
C CYS A 104 24.12 47.04 -21.89
N SER A 105 22.93 46.53 -22.25
CA SER A 105 21.73 47.33 -22.50
C SER A 105 20.86 47.59 -21.27
N PHE A 106 21.33 47.23 -20.07
CA PHE A 106 20.52 47.39 -18.88
C PHE A 106 20.32 48.88 -18.58
N LEU A 107 19.12 49.38 -18.86
CA LEU A 107 18.69 50.71 -18.45
C LEU A 107 18.13 50.63 -17.03
N GLU A 108 18.87 51.22 -16.09
CA GLU A 108 18.41 51.42 -14.73
C GLU A 108 17.16 52.31 -14.76
N ASN A 109 15.98 51.70 -14.58
CA ASN A 109 14.77 52.47 -14.37
C ASN A 109 14.80 52.96 -12.92
N PHE A 110 15.24 54.21 -12.72
CA PHE A 110 15.07 54.95 -11.47
C PHE A 110 13.58 55.18 -11.21
N LYS A 111 12.87 54.15 -10.74
CA LYS A 111 11.64 54.36 -9.98
C LYS A 111 11.99 54.19 -8.52
N ASP A 112 12.34 55.32 -7.93
CA ASP A 112 12.42 55.51 -6.48
C ASP A 112 11.19 54.88 -5.83
N ARG A 113 11.40 53.73 -5.18
CA ARG A 113 10.56 53.34 -4.05
C ARG A 113 11.08 54.12 -2.86
N GLN A 114 10.65 55.37 -2.75
CA GLN A 114 10.77 56.12 -1.49
C GLN A 114 10.02 55.34 -0.40
N MET A 115 10.73 55.06 0.69
CA MET A 115 10.14 54.85 2.02
C MET A 115 10.04 56.20 2.72
#